data_AF-A0A9W6QKM7-F1
#
_entry.id   AF-A0A9W6QKM7-F1
#
_cell.length_a   1.000
_cell.length_b   1.000
_cell.length_c   1.000
_cell.angle_alpha   90.00
_cell.angle_beta   90.00
_cell.angle_gamma   90.00
#
_symmetry.space_group_name_H-M   'P 1'
#
loop_
_entity.id
_entity.type
_entity.pdbx_description
1 polymer ?
#
loop_
_entity_poly.entity_id
_entity_poly.type
_entity_poly.pdbx_seq_one_letter_code
_entity_poly.pdbx_strand_id
1 'polypeptide(L)'
;MIRSGRNPHEVALLAAAFVLGLAGLTAFGQVATTTVRALPDPFGHVLYGGLAVGALVSLVGVFLAGYIGPLLERAGLIGLALLCAGYAVTILGLFGGRGLSFALFMLAFAAANLVRARQIGRELDEMQAVEVLVRGDRS
;
A
#
# COMPACT_ATOMS: atom_id res chain seq x y z
N MET A 1 -22.52 11.20 12.70
CA MET A 1 -21.07 11.28 12.42
C MET A 1 -20.43 9.98 12.91
N ILE A 2 -20.58 8.90 12.13
CA ILE A 2 -20.00 7.59 12.44
C ILE A 2 -18.99 7.32 11.33
N ARG A 3 -17.76 7.77 11.56
CA ARG A 3 -16.59 7.51 10.73
C ARG A 3 -16.02 6.14 11.14
N SER A 4 -16.82 5.07 11.04
CA SER A 4 -16.49 3.73 11.56
C SER A 4 -16.01 2.73 10.49
N GLY A 5 -15.47 3.20 9.37
CA GLY A 5 -15.00 2.33 8.26
C GLY A 5 -13.47 2.26 8.09
N ARG A 6 -12.68 2.99 8.88
CA ARG A 6 -11.22 3.05 8.72
C ARG A 6 -10.55 2.38 9.92
N ASN A 7 -10.00 1.18 9.70
CA ASN A 7 -9.35 0.40 10.73
C ASN A 7 -8.07 1.13 11.20
N PRO A 8 -7.94 1.51 12.49
CA PRO A 8 -6.76 2.23 12.98
C PRO A 8 -5.47 1.42 12.76
N HIS A 9 -5.58 0.10 12.76
CA HIS A 9 -4.48 -0.81 12.46
C HIS A 9 -3.93 -0.65 11.03
N GLU A 10 -4.77 -0.45 10.02
CA GLU A 10 -4.32 -0.27 8.64
C GLU A 10 -3.57 1.05 8.46
N VAL A 11 -4.08 2.12 9.08
CA VAL A 11 -3.42 3.42 9.08
C VAL A 11 -2.05 3.33 9.77
N ALA A 12 -1.96 2.60 10.88
CA ALA A 12 -0.69 2.34 11.57
C ALA A 12 0.29 1.56 10.70
N LEU A 13 -0.17 0.54 9.95
CA LEU A 13 0.66 -0.21 9.00
C LEU A 13 1.17 0.66 7.85
N LEU A 14 0.32 1.53 7.29
CA LEU A 14 0.73 2.47 6.25
C LEU A 14 1.74 3.49 6.79
N ALA A 15 1.52 4.03 7.99
CA ALA A 15 2.47 4.92 8.64
C ALA A 15 3.82 4.22 8.90
N ALA A 16 3.80 2.97 9.38
CA ALA A 16 4.99 2.17 9.57
C ALA A 16 5.71 1.91 8.24
N ALA A 17 4.98 1.58 7.17
CA ALA A 17 5.54 1.39 5.83
C ALA A 17 6.18 2.67 5.28
N PHE A 18 5.55 3.83 5.51
CA PHE A 18 6.09 5.13 5.15
C PHE A 18 7.40 5.43 5.89
N VAL A 19 7.42 5.27 7.21
CA VAL A 19 8.61 5.47 8.05
C VAL A 19 9.72 4.52 7.64
N LEU A 20 9.40 3.24 7.41
CA LEU A 20 10.36 2.25 6.94
C LEU A 20 10.94 2.61 5.56
N GLY A 21 10.10 3.08 4.64
CA GLY A 21 10.53 3.58 3.32
C GLY A 21 11.50 4.76 3.44
N LEU A 22 11.18 5.76 4.27
CA LEU A 22 12.06 6.90 4.50
C LEU A 22 13.38 6.49 5.17
N ALA A 23 13.32 5.62 6.17
CA ALA A 23 14.50 5.11 6.85
C ALA A 23 15.40 4.32 5.88
N GLY A 24 14.81 3.50 5.00
CA GLY A 24 15.54 2.76 3.97
C GLY A 24 16.18 3.67 2.91
N LEU A 25 15.58 4.81 2.58
CA LEU A 25 16.16 5.80 1.66
C LEU A 25 17.32 6.59 2.27
N THR A 26 17.22 6.93 3.55
CA THR A 26 18.21 7.80 4.24
C THR A 26 19.34 7.01 4.90
N ALA A 27 19.09 5.77 5.31
CA ALA A 27 20.01 4.93 6.04
C ALA A 27 20.03 3.49 5.50
N PHE A 28 20.05 3.33 4.16
CA PHE A 28 19.99 2.03 3.48
C PHE A 28 20.97 1.00 4.06
N GLY A 29 22.24 1.38 4.25
CA GLY A 29 23.28 0.49 4.78
C GLY A 29 23.06 0.01 6.22
N GLN A 30 22.19 0.66 6.99
CA GLN A 30 21.86 0.28 8.37
C GLN A 30 20.52 -0.47 8.45
N VAL A 31 19.53 -0.05 7.67
CA VAL A 31 18.13 -0.51 7.75
C VAL A 31 17.85 -1.70 6.81
N ALA A 32 18.59 -1.82 5.71
CA ALA A 32 18.37 -2.91 4.76
C ALA A 32 18.59 -4.27 5.43
N THR A 33 17.61 -5.15 5.32
CA THR A 33 17.72 -6.53 5.80
C THR A 33 18.79 -7.26 4.99
N THR A 34 19.30 -8.38 5.51
CA THR A 34 20.31 -9.20 4.81
C THR A 34 19.87 -9.57 3.38
N THR A 35 18.58 -9.76 3.15
CA THR A 35 17.99 -10.04 1.82
C THR A 35 17.97 -8.80 0.92
N VAL A 36 17.59 -7.63 1.46
CA VAL A 36 17.53 -6.39 0.66
C VAL A 36 18.93 -5.85 0.35
N ARG A 37 19.90 -6.03 1.24
CA ARG A 37 21.32 -5.69 0.98
C ARG A 37 21.95 -6.54 -0.12
N ALA A 38 21.40 -7.71 -0.40
CA ALA A 38 21.90 -8.58 -1.46
C ALA A 38 21.40 -8.14 -2.84
N LEU A 39 20.38 -7.27 -2.91
CA LEU A 39 19.96 -6.65 -4.17
C LEU A 39 20.98 -5.61 -4.60
N PRO A 40 21.15 -5.37 -5.92
CA PRO A 40 21.94 -4.23 -6.39
C PRO A 40 21.36 -2.93 -5.82
N ASP A 41 22.21 -2.03 -5.34
CA ASP A 41 21.84 -0.76 -4.69
C ASP A 41 20.64 -0.02 -5.29
N PRO A 42 20.53 0.19 -6.63
CA PRO A 42 19.37 0.92 -7.18
C PRO A 42 18.04 0.20 -6.91
N PHE A 43 18.01 -1.13 -6.89
CA PHE A 43 16.79 -1.88 -6.61
C PHE A 43 16.37 -1.74 -5.14
N GLY A 44 17.30 -1.67 -4.21
CA GLY A 44 16.99 -1.42 -2.80
C GLY A 44 16.31 -0.06 -2.60
N HIS A 45 16.85 0.98 -3.24
CA HIS A 45 16.30 2.33 -3.14
C HIS A 45 14.93 2.45 -3.80
N VAL A 46 14.70 1.79 -4.93
CA VAL A 46 13.38 1.75 -5.59
C VAL A 46 12.33 1.07 -4.70
N LEU A 47 12.69 0.01 -3.97
CA LEU A 47 11.78 -0.65 -3.03
C LEU A 47 11.35 0.31 -1.93
N TYR A 48 12.32 0.91 -1.24
CA TYR A 48 12.05 1.80 -0.11
C TYR A 48 11.38 3.10 -0.54
N GLY A 49 11.78 3.66 -1.70
CA GLY A 49 11.12 4.81 -2.29
C GLY A 49 9.69 4.52 -2.71
N GLY A 50 9.45 3.37 -3.35
CA GLY A 50 8.11 2.92 -3.69
C GLY A 50 7.22 2.69 -2.48
N LEU A 51 7.77 2.11 -1.40
CA LEU A 51 7.07 1.96 -0.12
C LEU A 51 6.70 3.32 0.48
N ALA A 52 7.65 4.26 0.53
CA ALA A 52 7.40 5.60 1.05
C ALA A 52 6.33 6.33 0.23
N VAL A 53 6.48 6.39 -1.09
CA VAL A 53 5.54 7.11 -1.96
C VAL A 53 4.16 6.45 -1.94
N GLY A 54 4.08 5.13 -2.09
CA GLY A 54 2.80 4.41 -2.07
C GLY A 54 2.07 4.54 -0.74
N ALA A 55 2.79 4.45 0.39
CA ALA A 55 2.20 4.63 1.71
C ALA A 55 1.75 6.08 1.96
N LEU A 56 2.53 7.07 1.50
CA LEU A 56 2.16 8.48 1.60
C LEU A 56 0.89 8.78 0.81
N VAL A 57 0.81 8.31 -0.44
CA VAL A 57 -0.38 8.48 -1.29
C VAL A 57 -1.60 7.86 -0.62
N SER A 58 -1.47 6.64 -0.07
CA SER A 58 -2.55 6.01 0.67
C SER A 58 -2.97 6.81 1.91
N LEU A 59 -2.01 7.25 2.71
CA LEU A 59 -2.27 8.05 3.93
C LEU A 59 -2.95 9.37 3.61
N VAL A 60 -2.52 10.08 2.57
CA VAL A 60 -3.19 11.31 2.12
C VAL A 60 -4.64 11.01 1.74
N GLY A 61 -4.90 9.90 1.06
CA GLY A 61 -6.26 9.45 0.74
C GLY A 61 -7.13 9.15 1.97
N VAL A 62 -6.51 8.62 3.03
CA VAL A 62 -7.17 8.38 4.32
C VAL A 62 -7.63 9.68 4.99
N PHE A 63 -6.87 10.76 4.87
CA PHE A 63 -7.21 12.04 5.51
C PHE A 63 -8.06 12.97 4.64
N LEU A 64 -8.03 12.81 3.32
CA LEU A 64 -8.77 13.64 2.39
C LEU A 64 -10.29 13.37 2.45
N ALA A 65 -11.09 14.43 2.42
CA ALA A 65 -12.55 14.36 2.42
C ALA A 65 -13.11 14.26 1.00
N GLY A 66 -14.32 13.69 0.87
CA GLY A 66 -15.02 13.54 -0.41
C GLY A 66 -14.56 12.31 -1.22
N TYR A 67 -15.09 12.20 -2.44
CA TYR A 67 -14.89 11.04 -3.33
C TYR A 67 -13.44 10.83 -3.76
N ILE A 68 -12.62 11.89 -3.77
CA ILE A 68 -11.21 11.83 -4.17
C ILE A 68 -10.36 11.07 -3.14
N GLY A 69 -10.69 11.15 -1.85
CA GLY A 69 -9.90 10.51 -0.78
C GLY A 69 -9.80 8.98 -0.93
N PRO A 70 -10.94 8.26 -0.99
CA PRO A 70 -10.95 6.81 -1.20
C PRO A 70 -10.29 6.38 -2.52
N LEU A 71 -10.42 7.17 -3.60
CA LEU A 71 -9.73 6.88 -4.86
C LEU A 71 -8.21 6.94 -4.71
N LEU A 72 -7.70 7.98 -4.04
CA LEU A 72 -6.28 8.15 -3.79
C LEU A 72 -5.74 7.03 -2.87
N GLU A 73 -6.51 6.68 -1.83
CA GLU A 73 -6.23 5.56 -0.92
C GLU A 73 -6.10 4.25 -1.70
N ARG A 74 -7.09 3.95 -2.54
CA ARG A 74 -7.10 2.76 -3.39
C ARG A 74 -5.92 2.73 -4.37
N ALA A 75 -5.59 3.85 -5.01
CA ALA A 75 -4.47 3.93 -5.95
C ALA A 75 -3.13 3.64 -5.27
N GLY A 76 -2.89 4.23 -4.09
CA GLY A 76 -1.69 3.97 -3.30
C GLY A 76 -1.57 2.51 -2.87
N LEU A 77 -2.67 1.89 -2.41
CA LEU A 77 -2.71 0.49 -2.02
C LEU A 77 -2.45 -0.47 -3.19
N ILE A 78 -3.01 -0.19 -4.37
CA ILE A 78 -2.74 -0.99 -5.58
C ILE A 78 -1.26 -0.85 -5.98
N GLY A 79 -0.71 0.36 -5.94
CA GLY A 79 0.71 0.60 -6.21
C GLY A 79 1.61 -0.17 -5.27
N LEU A 80 1.34 -0.12 -3.96
CA LEU A 80 2.06 -0.91 -2.95
C LEU A 80 1.94 -2.41 -3.18
N ALA A 81 0.75 -2.90 -3.55
CA ALA A 81 0.54 -4.32 -3.82
C ALA A 81 1.35 -4.79 -5.03
N LEU A 82 1.34 -4.04 -6.13
CA LEU A 82 2.12 -4.36 -7.34
C LEU A 82 3.62 -4.29 -7.08
N LEU A 83 4.09 -3.26 -6.36
CA LEU A 83 5.48 -3.14 -5.94
C LEU A 83 5.90 -4.37 -5.12
N CYS A 84 5.13 -4.72 -4.10
CA CYS A 84 5.48 -5.82 -3.20
C CYS A 84 5.43 -7.18 -3.91
N ALA A 85 4.44 -7.42 -4.76
CA ALA A 85 4.35 -8.63 -5.57
C ALA A 85 5.53 -8.74 -6.55
N GLY A 86 5.88 -7.65 -7.24
CA GLY A 86 7.03 -7.62 -8.14
C GLY A 86 8.34 -7.96 -7.42
N TYR A 87 8.61 -7.31 -6.28
CA TYR A 87 9.81 -7.59 -5.49
C TYR A 87 9.82 -9.01 -4.91
N ALA A 88 8.67 -9.56 -4.51
CA ALA A 88 8.61 -10.94 -4.06
C ALA A 88 9.04 -11.91 -5.16
N VAL A 89 8.54 -11.72 -6.40
CA VAL A 89 8.95 -12.53 -7.56
C VAL A 89 10.43 -12.36 -7.86
N THR A 90 10.94 -11.12 -7.86
CA THR A 90 12.36 -10.84 -8.08
C THR A 90 13.25 -11.52 -7.03
N ILE A 91 12.89 -11.43 -5.74
CA ILE A 91 13.66 -12.02 -4.65
C ILE A 91 13.63 -13.55 -4.70
N LEU A 92 12.50 -14.16 -5.02
CA LEU A 92 12.42 -15.60 -5.24
C LEU A 92 13.27 -16.03 -6.44
N GLY A 93 13.26 -15.27 -7.53
CA GLY A 93 14.05 -15.55 -8.72
C GLY A 93 15.57 -15.46 -8.47
N LEU A 94 16.02 -14.45 -7.71
CA LEU A 94 17.44 -14.20 -7.48
C LEU A 94 18.02 -15.04 -6.33
N PHE A 95 17.26 -15.24 -5.25
CA PHE A 95 17.77 -15.84 -4.00
C PHE A 95 17.13 -17.19 -3.66
N GLY A 96 16.14 -17.64 -4.43
CA GLY A 96 15.46 -18.91 -4.23
C GLY A 96 14.91 -19.06 -2.80
N GLY A 97 15.20 -20.21 -2.18
CA GLY A 97 14.75 -20.52 -0.82
C GLY A 97 15.27 -19.57 0.27
N ARG A 98 16.41 -18.90 0.07
CA ARG A 98 16.97 -17.96 1.05
C ARG A 98 16.13 -16.69 1.17
N GLY A 99 15.43 -16.32 0.09
CA GLY A 99 14.52 -15.18 0.05
C GLY A 99 13.06 -15.51 0.40
N LEU A 100 12.74 -16.77 0.70
CA LEU A 100 11.36 -17.26 0.79
C LEU A 100 10.55 -16.56 1.88
N SER A 101 11.11 -16.37 3.07
CA SER A 101 10.42 -15.71 4.19
C SER A 101 10.06 -14.25 3.86
N PHE A 102 11.02 -13.52 3.28
CA PHE A 102 10.80 -12.13 2.86
C PHE A 102 9.79 -12.04 1.72
N ALA A 103 9.87 -12.94 0.73
CA ALA A 103 8.93 -12.99 -0.37
C ALA A 103 7.50 -13.31 0.10
N LEU A 104 7.34 -14.28 1.01
CA LEU A 104 6.03 -14.59 1.61
C LEU A 104 5.45 -13.40 2.38
N PHE A 105 6.28 -12.70 3.15
CA PHE A 105 5.87 -11.48 3.83
C PHE A 105 5.38 -10.41 2.83
N MET A 106 6.14 -10.17 1.75
CA MET A 106 5.81 -9.20 0.72
C MET A 106 4.51 -9.58 -0.03
N LEU A 107 4.30 -10.87 -0.33
CA LEU A 107 3.07 -11.36 -0.94
C LEU A 107 1.87 -11.23 0.00
N ALA A 108 2.03 -11.54 1.29
CA ALA A 108 0.98 -11.37 2.29
C ALA A 108 0.59 -9.90 2.43
N PHE A 109 1.59 -9.00 2.50
CA PHE A 109 1.36 -7.56 2.53
C PHE A 109 0.68 -7.05 1.25
N ALA A 110 1.10 -7.54 0.07
CA ALA A 110 0.44 -7.23 -1.20
C ALA A 110 -1.02 -7.69 -1.22
N ALA A 111 -1.29 -8.91 -0.77
CA ALA A 111 -2.64 -9.46 -0.69
C ALA A 111 -3.54 -8.64 0.25
N ALA A 112 -3.03 -8.26 1.43
CA ALA A 112 -3.75 -7.43 2.39
C ALA A 112 -4.12 -6.06 1.78
N ASN A 113 -3.17 -5.38 1.12
CA ASN A 113 -3.41 -4.11 0.45
C ASN A 113 -4.43 -4.25 -0.69
N LEU A 114 -4.38 -5.34 -1.47
CA LEU A 114 -5.32 -5.58 -2.56
C LEU A 114 -6.73 -5.88 -2.06
N VAL A 115 -6.86 -6.64 -0.97
CA VAL A 115 -8.16 -6.88 -0.31
C VAL A 115 -8.76 -5.55 0.14
N ARG A 116 -7.97 -4.69 0.79
CA ARG A 116 -8.44 -3.37 1.21
C ARG A 116 -8.80 -2.47 0.02
N ALA A 117 -7.98 -2.46 -1.03
CA ALA A 117 -8.27 -1.72 -2.26
C ALA A 117 -9.60 -2.14 -2.91
N ARG A 118 -9.96 -3.44 -2.83
CA ARG A 118 -11.26 -3.96 -3.30
C ARG A 118 -12.42 -3.55 -2.40
N GLN A 119 -12.22 -3.54 -1.07
CA GLN A 119 -13.23 -3.03 -0.13
C GLN A 119 -13.56 -1.58 -0.41
N ILE A 120 -12.54 -0.73 -0.58
CA ILE A 120 -12.71 0.68 -0.96
C ILE A 120 -13.43 0.82 -2.30
N GLY A 121 -13.12 -0.05 -3.28
CA GLY A 121 -13.84 -0.07 -4.55
C GLY A 121 -15.35 -0.30 -4.38
N ARG A 122 -15.73 -1.28 -3.55
CA ARG A 122 -17.14 -1.56 -3.24
C ARG A 122 -17.81 -0.39 -2.51
N GLU A 123 -17.12 0.20 -1.53
CA GLU A 123 -17.62 1.37 -0.80
C GLU A 123 -17.87 2.56 -1.75
N LEU A 124 -17.01 2.75 -2.75
CA LEU A 124 -17.20 3.79 -3.77
C LEU A 124 -18.40 3.52 -4.68
N ASP A 125 -18.58 2.27 -5.12
CA ASP A 125 -19.73 1.87 -5.95
C ASP A 125 -21.06 2.09 -5.19
N GLU A 126 -21.09 1.77 -3.89
CA GLU A 126 -22.24 2.01 -3.01
C GLU A 126 -22.53 3.51 -2.84
N MET A 127 -21.49 4.33 -2.64
CA MET A 127 -21.65 5.79 -2.53
C MET A 127 -22.22 6.40 -3.82
N GLN A 128 -21.76 5.94 -4.98
CA GLN A 128 -22.29 6.39 -6.27
C GLN A 128 -23.75 5.99 -6.47
N ALA A 129 -24.12 4.76 -6.11
CA ALA A 129 -25.51 4.29 -6.20
C ALA A 129 -26.45 5.13 -5.32
N VAL A 130 -26.04 5.47 -4.10
CA VAL A 130 -26.80 6.35 -3.19
C VAL A 130 -26.91 7.76 -3.75
N GLU A 131 -25.83 8.31 -4.31
CA GLU A 131 -25.86 9.65 -4.92
C GLU A 131 -26.85 9.73 -6.09
N VAL A 132 -26.92 8.69 -6.93
CA VAL A 132 -27.89 8.61 -8.03
C VAL A 132 -29.33 8.56 -7.52
N LEU A 133 -29.62 7.74 -6.49
CA LEU A 133 -30.96 7.65 -5.90
C LEU A 133 -31.42 8.98 -5.29
N VAL A 134 -30.56 9.62 -4.49
CA VAL A 134 -30.88 10.91 -3.85
C VAL A 134 -31.09 12.03 -4.87
N ARG A 135 -30.40 11.97 -6.02
CA ARG A 135 -30.56 12.95 -7.10
C ARG A 135 -31.80 12.70 -7.95
N GLY A 136 -32.21 11.44 -8.12
CA GLY A 136 -33.44 11.05 -8.81
C GLY A 136 -34.72 11.40 -8.06
N ASP A 137 -34.73 11.37 -6.73
CA ASP A 137 -35.88 11.78 -5.91
C ASP A 137 -36.14 13.30 -5.91
N ARG A 138 -35.23 14.11 -6.48
CA ARG A 138 -35.32 15.58 -6.51
C ARG A 138 -35.81 16.15 -7.84
N SER A 139 -36.09 15.31 -8.83
CA SER A 139 -36.60 15.67 -10.16
C SER A 139 -38.05 15.23 -10.32
#